data_AF-A0A9P6YRR4-F1
#
_entry.id   AF-A0A9P6YRR4-F1
#
_cell.length_a   1.000
_cell.length_b   1.000
_cell.length_c   1.000
_cell.angle_alpha   90.00
_cell.angle_beta   90.00
_cell.angle_gamma   90.00
#
_symmetry.space_group_name_H-M   'P 1'
#
loop_
_entity.id
_entity.type
_entity.pdbx_description
1 polymer ?
#
loop_
_entity_poly.entity_id
_entity_poly.type
_entity_poly.pdbx_seq_one_letter_code
_entity_poly.pdbx_strand_id
1 'polypeptide(L)'
;MSSNEFKIYIAWTIVNIILFPVLQFNFSRNIYDFTYKEIMPQLVYGIELLIIAMLGVVSHFRFKRLLKNLKHEINGVFMTSRIQHYQDLNIVLSMTLFLFSISMVTLTADGLTQTKRLNQSKFYADFLICNVNVLMAAIWVPVILILHPKNGTRRSFALDS
;
A
#
# COMPACT_ATOMS: atom_id res chain seq x y z
N MET A 1 -11.47 -11.07 12.05
CA MET A 1 -11.09 -9.75 12.60
C MET A 1 -12.00 -9.49 13.77
N SER A 2 -11.44 -9.11 14.93
CA SER A 2 -12.29 -8.65 16.03
C SER A 2 -12.95 -7.33 15.60
N SER A 3 -14.20 -7.10 15.98
CA SER A 3 -14.96 -5.87 15.65
C SER A 3 -14.18 -4.59 15.99
N ASN A 4 -13.32 -4.65 17.02
CA ASN A 4 -12.48 -3.54 17.44
C ASN A 4 -11.31 -3.26 16.48
N GLU A 5 -10.70 -4.29 15.89
CA GLU A 5 -9.63 -4.12 14.88
C GLU A 5 -10.17 -3.36 13.66
N PHE A 6 -11.38 -3.73 13.22
CA PHE A 6 -12.03 -3.10 12.07
C PHE A 6 -12.35 -1.62 12.31
N LYS A 7 -12.86 -1.28 13.51
CA LYS A 7 -13.11 0.12 13.89
C LYS A 7 -11.82 0.96 13.93
N ILE A 8 -10.72 0.39 14.41
CA ILE A 8 -9.41 1.05 14.42
C ILE A 8 -8.95 1.35 13.00
N TYR A 9 -9.09 0.40 12.07
CA TYR A 9 -8.73 0.64 10.67
C TYR A 9 -9.57 1.74 10.02
N ILE A 10 -10.88 1.78 10.27
CA ILE A 10 -11.75 2.87 9.77
C ILE A 10 -11.32 4.22 10.33
N ALA A 11 -11.11 4.31 11.65
CA ALA A 11 -10.68 5.55 12.29
C ALA A 11 -9.34 6.03 11.73
N TRP A 12 -8.38 5.10 11.53
CA TRP A 12 -7.09 5.37 10.92
C TRP A 12 -7.24 5.95 9.51
N THR A 13 -8.12 5.38 8.67
CA THR A 13 -8.38 5.90 7.31
C THR A 13 -8.96 7.32 7.34
N ILE A 14 -9.90 7.60 8.24
CA ILE A 14 -10.50 8.95 8.38
C ILE A 14 -9.45 9.97 8.79
N VAL A 15 -8.59 9.62 9.75
CA VAL A 15 -7.49 10.49 10.20
C VAL A 15 -6.57 10.81 9.03
N ASN A 16 -6.18 9.83 8.21
CA ASN A 16 -5.28 10.04 7.08
C ASN A 16 -5.86 10.99 6.02
N ILE A 17 -7.16 10.87 5.71
CA ILE A 17 -7.84 11.76 4.76
C ILE A 17 -7.77 13.22 5.23
N ILE A 18 -7.90 13.46 6.54
CA ILE A 18 -7.84 14.80 7.14
C ILE A 18 -6.39 15.28 7.30
N LEU A 19 -5.44 14.36 7.51
CA LEU A 19 -4.06 14.69 7.81
C LEU A 19 -3.38 15.46 6.68
N PHE A 20 -3.63 15.10 5.41
CA PHE A 20 -3.02 15.74 4.25
C PHE A 20 -3.35 17.24 4.14
N PRO A 21 -4.63 17.66 4.10
CA PRO A 21 -4.96 19.09 4.03
C PRO A 21 -4.53 19.84 5.29
N VAL A 22 -4.55 19.22 6.47
CA VAL A 22 -4.11 19.85 7.73
C VAL A 22 -2.61 20.10 7.73
N LEU A 23 -1.80 19.12 7.30
CA LEU A 23 -0.35 19.28 7.16
C LEU A 23 -0.03 20.38 6.15
N GLN A 24 -0.67 20.36 4.97
CA GLN A 24 -0.49 21.41 3.98
C GLN A 24 -0.89 22.79 4.50
N PHE A 25 -1.98 22.90 5.26
CA PHE A 25 -2.42 24.16 5.85
C PHE A 25 -1.44 24.66 6.92
N ASN A 26 -0.95 23.77 7.79
CA ASN A 26 -0.01 24.13 8.85
C ASN A 26 1.33 24.63 8.29
N PHE A 27 1.88 23.93 7.28
CA PHE A 27 3.12 24.32 6.61
C PHE A 27 2.95 25.45 5.59
N SER A 28 1.72 25.82 5.21
CA SER A 28 1.46 26.99 4.36
C SER A 28 1.52 28.32 5.13
N ARG A 29 1.81 28.32 6.43
CA ARG A 29 2.06 29.55 7.18
C ARG A 29 3.41 30.14 6.75
N ASN A 30 3.47 31.47 6.61
CA ASN A 30 4.64 32.27 6.19
C ASN A 30 5.93 32.12 7.05
N ILE A 31 5.96 31.16 7.96
CA ILE A 31 7.07 30.87 8.87
C ILE A 31 8.01 29.82 8.25
N TYR A 32 7.52 28.97 7.33
CA TYR A 32 8.28 27.87 6.72
C TYR A 32 8.59 28.14 5.26
N ASP A 33 9.76 27.67 4.81
CA ASP A 33 10.19 27.77 3.42
C ASP A 33 9.26 26.96 2.50
N PHE A 34 8.98 27.45 1.28
CA PHE A 34 7.95 26.91 0.37
C PHE A 34 8.14 25.42 0.10
N THR A 35 9.40 24.96 0.08
CA THR A 35 9.78 23.57 -0.14
C THR A 35 9.22 22.61 0.92
N TYR A 36 9.09 23.03 2.19
CA TYR A 36 8.57 22.16 3.25
C TYR A 36 7.07 21.88 3.10
N LYS A 37 6.34 22.76 2.43
CA LYS A 37 4.90 22.60 2.18
C LYS A 37 4.58 21.34 1.37
N GLU A 38 5.48 20.94 0.48
CA GLU A 38 5.28 19.79 -0.41
C GLU A 38 5.96 18.54 0.12
N ILE A 39 7.18 18.67 0.67
CA ILE A 39 7.96 17.52 1.11
C ILE A 39 7.44 16.92 2.43
N MET A 40 6.97 17.75 3.38
CA MET A 40 6.49 17.26 4.67
C MET A 40 5.26 16.34 4.55
N PRO A 41 4.17 16.72 3.86
CA PRO A 41 3.02 15.84 3.68
C PRO A 41 3.40 14.56 2.94
N GLN A 42 4.24 14.67 1.91
CA GLN A 42 4.73 13.50 1.18
C GLN A 42 5.47 12.56 2.14
N LEU A 43 6.43 13.05 2.93
CA LEU A 43 7.22 12.23 3.86
C LEU A 43 6.32 11.46 4.84
N VAL A 44 5.34 12.13 5.44
CA VAL A 44 4.38 11.51 6.37
C VAL A 44 3.61 10.38 5.68
N TYR A 45 3.09 10.63 4.48
CA TYR A 45 2.43 9.60 3.68
C TYR A 45 3.34 8.44 3.29
N GLY A 46 4.60 8.73 2.96
CA GLY A 46 5.61 7.72 2.68
C GLY A 46 5.80 6.77 3.87
N ILE A 47 5.91 7.32 5.08
CA ILE A 47 6.05 6.54 6.33
C ILE A 47 4.78 5.73 6.61
N GLU A 48 3.60 6.32 6.44
CA GLU A 48 2.33 5.59 6.62
C GLU A 48 2.20 4.41 5.65
N LEU A 49 2.54 4.60 4.38
CA LEU A 49 2.53 3.52 3.40
C LEU A 49 3.53 2.41 3.75
N LEU A 50 4.62 2.74 4.44
CA LEU A 50 5.58 1.78 4.98
C LEU A 50 4.92 0.91 6.06
N ILE A 51 4.20 1.55 7.00
CA ILE A 51 3.45 0.86 8.04
C ILE A 51 2.38 -0.06 7.41
N ILE A 52 1.65 0.44 6.40
CA ILE A 52 0.64 -0.34 5.67
C ILE A 52 1.28 -1.54 4.96
N ALA A 53 2.43 -1.36 4.32
CA ALA A 53 3.16 -2.46 3.69
C ALA A 53 3.57 -3.54 4.70
N MET A 54 4.04 -3.15 5.89
CA MET A 54 4.34 -4.08 6.98
C MET A 54 3.09 -4.83 7.47
N LEU A 55 1.97 -4.12 7.65
CA LEU A 55 0.68 -4.72 8.01
C LEU A 55 0.19 -5.70 6.94
N GLY A 56 0.46 -5.43 5.66
CA GLY A 56 0.18 -6.32 4.55
C GLY A 56 0.90 -7.68 4.66
N VAL A 57 2.16 -7.68 5.11
CA VAL A 57 2.93 -8.91 5.42
C VAL A 57 2.31 -9.68 6.59
N VAL A 58 1.92 -8.99 7.66
CA VAL A 58 1.23 -9.61 8.81
C VAL A 58 -0.10 -10.24 8.37
N SER A 59 -0.84 -9.55 7.51
CA SER A 59 -2.09 -10.04 6.92
C SER A 59 -1.86 -11.35 6.15
N HIS A 60 -0.78 -11.45 5.36
CA HIS A 60 -0.41 -12.67 4.66
C HIS A 60 -0.21 -13.87 5.62
N PHE A 61 0.50 -13.68 6.74
CA PHE A 61 0.66 -14.74 7.74
C PHE A 61 -0.67 -15.16 8.38
N ARG A 62 -1.57 -14.20 8.63
CA ARG A 62 -2.92 -14.47 9.16
C ARG A 62 -3.73 -15.32 8.18
N PHE A 63 -3.71 -14.99 6.88
CA PHE A 63 -4.39 -15.78 5.85
C PHE A 63 -3.81 -17.19 5.71
N LYS A 64 -2.49 -17.35 5.77
CA LYS A 64 -1.83 -18.66 5.77
C LYS A 64 -2.29 -19.54 6.93
N ARG A 65 -2.46 -18.95 8.12
CA ARG A 65 -3.01 -19.65 9.31
C ARG A 65 -4.48 -20.06 9.11
N LEU A 66 -5.30 -19.20 8.50
CA LEU A 66 -6.71 -19.50 8.21
C LEU A 66 -6.85 -20.64 7.19
N LEU A 67 -6.06 -20.62 6.11
CA LEU A 67 -6.02 -21.68 5.09
C LEU A 67 -5.62 -23.04 5.67
N LYS A 68 -4.67 -23.06 6.61
CA LYS A 68 -4.27 -24.31 7.29
C LYS A 68 -5.43 -24.93 8.07
N ASN A 69 -6.30 -24.12 8.67
CA ASN A 69 -7.46 -24.59 9.42
C ASN A 69 -8.62 -25.01 8.51
N LEU A 70 -8.81 -24.33 7.38
CA LEU A 70 -9.89 -24.61 6.40
C LEU A 70 -9.65 -25.87 5.57
N LYS A 71 -8.39 -26.33 5.44
CA LYS A 71 -8.04 -27.55 4.69
C LYS A 71 -8.66 -28.83 5.29
N HIS A 72 -9.22 -28.74 6.50
CA HIS A 72 -9.88 -29.84 7.21
C HIS A 72 -11.40 -29.92 6.96
N GLU A 73 -12.00 -28.93 6.27
CA GLU A 73 -13.45 -28.82 6.02
C GLU A 73 -13.81 -29.30 4.59
N ILE A 74 -14.94 -30.02 4.47
CA ILE A 74 -15.36 -30.75 3.24
C ILE A 74 -15.68 -29.82 2.05
N ASN A 75 -16.10 -28.57 2.31
CA ASN A 75 -16.31 -27.52 1.29
C ASN A 75 -15.06 -26.67 1.03
N GLY A 76 -13.91 -27.09 1.57
CA GLY A 76 -12.69 -26.28 1.66
C GLY A 76 -12.05 -25.95 0.31
N VAL A 77 -12.19 -26.78 -0.73
CA VAL A 77 -11.41 -26.62 -1.99
C VAL A 77 -11.73 -25.32 -2.72
N PHE A 78 -13.02 -24.96 -2.84
CA PHE A 78 -13.45 -23.74 -3.53
C PHE A 78 -13.19 -22.47 -2.73
N MET A 79 -13.35 -22.52 -1.41
CA MET A 79 -13.00 -21.39 -0.54
C MET A 79 -11.49 -21.20 -0.45
N THR A 80 -10.72 -22.29 -0.46
CA THR A 80 -9.24 -22.28 -0.42
C THR A 80 -8.66 -21.60 -1.65
N SER A 81 -9.13 -21.92 -2.86
CA SER A 81 -8.60 -21.34 -4.10
C SER A 81 -8.84 -19.82 -4.21
N ARG A 82 -10.01 -19.35 -3.75
CA ARG A 82 -10.32 -17.92 -3.68
C ARG A 82 -9.47 -17.19 -2.64
N ILE A 83 -9.31 -17.77 -1.45
CA ILE A 83 -8.50 -17.19 -0.38
C ILE A 83 -7.03 -17.12 -0.80
N GLN A 84 -6.52 -18.14 -1.50
CA GLN A 84 -5.17 -18.13 -2.08
C GLN A 84 -4.99 -17.01 -3.11
N HIS A 85 -5.96 -16.79 -4.00
CA HIS A 85 -5.89 -15.68 -4.96
C HIS A 85 -5.79 -14.31 -4.28
N TYR A 86 -6.61 -14.04 -3.26
CA TYR A 86 -6.51 -12.79 -2.49
C TYR A 86 -5.20 -12.70 -1.69
N GLN A 87 -4.68 -13.83 -1.22
CA GLN A 87 -3.40 -13.88 -0.54
C GLN A 87 -2.24 -13.49 -1.46
N ASP A 88 -2.22 -13.98 -2.69
CA ASP A 88 -1.19 -13.67 -3.69
C ASP A 88 -1.26 -12.20 -4.11
N LEU A 89 -2.47 -11.68 -4.36
CA LEU A 89 -2.68 -10.26 -4.66
C LEU A 89 -2.23 -9.35 -3.51
N ASN A 90 -2.51 -9.74 -2.27
CA ASN A 90 -2.11 -8.97 -1.09
C ASN A 90 -0.58 -8.97 -0.90
N ILE A 91 0.13 -10.03 -1.27
CA ILE A 91 1.62 -10.04 -1.29
C ILE A 91 2.14 -9.06 -2.33
N VAL A 92 1.63 -9.15 -3.56
CA VAL A 92 2.06 -8.26 -4.65
C VAL A 92 1.80 -6.80 -4.28
N LEU A 93 0.64 -6.51 -3.69
CA LEU A 93 0.31 -5.18 -3.16
C LEU A 93 1.28 -4.75 -2.06
N SER A 94 1.58 -5.62 -1.09
CA SER A 94 2.50 -5.30 0.01
C SER A 94 3.93 -5.02 -0.48
N MET A 95 4.42 -5.82 -1.43
CA MET A 95 5.75 -5.65 -2.02
C MET A 95 5.86 -4.36 -2.84
N THR A 96 4.86 -4.06 -3.67
CA THR A 96 4.83 -2.83 -4.47
C THR A 96 4.71 -1.59 -3.59
N LEU A 97 3.87 -1.63 -2.55
CA LEU A 97 3.76 -0.55 -1.55
C LEU A 97 5.06 -0.33 -0.79
N PHE A 98 5.78 -1.41 -0.43
CA PHE A 98 7.06 -1.32 0.28
C PHE A 98 8.12 -0.63 -0.58
N LEU A 99 8.27 -1.05 -1.84
CA LEU A 99 9.22 -0.42 -2.78
C LEU A 99 8.85 1.04 -3.04
N PHE A 100 7.55 1.33 -3.24
CA PHE A 100 7.06 2.69 -3.45
C PHE A 100 7.39 3.58 -2.25
N SER A 101 7.03 3.14 -1.05
CA SER A 101 7.23 3.87 0.19
C SER A 101 8.71 4.16 0.45
N ILE A 102 9.61 3.18 0.25
CA ILE A 102 11.05 3.39 0.43
C ILE A 102 11.56 4.44 -0.54
N SER A 103 11.27 4.33 -1.84
CA SER A 103 11.72 5.31 -2.83
C SER A 103 11.21 6.72 -2.50
N MET A 104 9.96 6.83 -2.05
CA MET A 104 9.35 8.09 -1.66
C MET A 104 10.00 8.68 -0.39
N VAL A 105 10.15 7.88 0.67
CA VAL A 105 10.78 8.30 1.94
C VAL A 105 12.23 8.70 1.70
N THR A 106 12.99 7.97 0.88
CA THR A 106 14.38 8.33 0.54
C THR A 106 14.44 9.67 -0.19
N LEU A 107 13.57 9.91 -1.17
CA LEU A 107 13.55 11.15 -1.95
C LEU A 107 13.17 12.36 -1.08
N THR A 108 12.19 12.20 -0.20
CA THR A 108 11.73 13.27 0.69
C THR A 108 12.68 13.52 1.87
N ALA A 109 13.28 12.47 2.44
CA ALA A 109 14.29 12.61 3.50
C ALA A 109 15.58 13.28 2.99
N ASP A 110 16.04 12.95 1.77
CA ASP A 110 17.18 13.65 1.16
C ASP A 110 16.82 15.10 0.81
N GLY A 111 15.57 15.35 0.39
CA GLY A 111 15.03 16.70 0.13
C GLY A 111 15.01 17.62 1.37
N LEU A 112 14.85 17.04 2.57
CA LEU A 112 14.96 17.75 3.86
C LEU A 112 16.40 18.04 4.27
N THR A 113 17.36 17.27 3.76
CA THR A 113 18.75 17.37 4.18
C THR A 113 19.42 18.54 3.47
N GLN A 114 20.24 19.34 4.16
CA GLN A 114 20.90 20.51 3.56
C GLN A 114 21.85 20.17 2.39
N THR A 115 22.40 18.96 2.40
CA THR A 115 23.35 18.50 1.38
C THR A 115 22.69 17.95 0.12
N LYS A 116 21.40 17.57 0.15
CA LYS A 116 20.59 17.07 -0.99
C LYS A 116 21.37 16.16 -1.96
N ARG A 117 22.17 15.23 -1.44
CA ARG A 117 23.19 14.54 -2.25
C ARG A 117 22.57 13.67 -3.34
N LEU A 118 21.44 13.03 -3.06
CA LEU A 118 20.72 12.22 -4.04
C LEU A 118 19.98 13.11 -5.03
N ASN A 119 19.39 14.21 -4.57
CA ASN A 119 18.62 15.12 -5.42
C ASN A 119 19.49 16.06 -6.28
N GLN A 120 20.75 16.27 -5.92
CA GLN A 120 21.72 17.00 -6.74
C GLN A 120 22.17 16.21 -7.97
N SER A 121 22.22 14.88 -7.85
CA SER A 121 22.50 14.02 -9.00
C SER A 121 21.24 13.82 -9.81
N LYS A 122 21.21 14.42 -10.99
CA LYS A 122 20.09 14.29 -11.93
C LYS A 122 19.71 12.83 -12.20
N PHE A 123 20.70 11.94 -12.30
CA PHE A 123 20.46 10.52 -12.54
C PHE A 123 19.72 9.84 -11.39
N TYR A 124 20.15 10.06 -10.13
CA TYR A 124 19.52 9.42 -8.98
C TYR A 124 18.12 9.99 -8.71
N ALA A 125 17.94 11.29 -8.90
CA ALA A 125 16.63 11.94 -8.80
C ALA A 125 15.66 11.38 -9.86
N ASP A 126 16.05 11.38 -11.14
CA ASP A 126 15.20 10.90 -12.24
C ASP A 126 14.89 9.39 -12.07
N PHE A 127 15.86 8.58 -11.64
CA PHE A 127 15.65 7.16 -11.38
C PHE A 127 14.64 6.93 -10.25
N LEU A 128 14.77 7.62 -9.12
CA LEU A 128 13.84 7.47 -8.00
C LEU A 128 12.43 7.97 -8.35
N ILE A 129 12.32 9.09 -9.05
CA ILE A 129 11.02 9.62 -9.51
C ILE A 129 10.36 8.65 -10.48
N CYS A 130 11.11 8.08 -11.42
CA CYS A 130 10.60 7.06 -12.33
C CYS A 130 10.10 5.83 -11.57
N ASN A 131 10.86 5.33 -10.60
CA ASN A 131 10.45 4.21 -9.75
C ASN A 131 9.15 4.52 -9.00
N VAL A 132 9.05 5.69 -8.36
CA VAL A 132 7.83 6.13 -7.65
C VAL A 132 6.63 6.15 -8.60
N ASN A 133 6.77 6.71 -9.80
CA ASN A 133 5.68 6.80 -10.77
C ASN A 133 5.24 5.43 -11.32
N VAL A 134 6.20 4.57 -11.67
CA VAL A 134 5.90 3.22 -12.17
C VAL A 134 5.26 2.37 -11.08
N LEU A 135 5.77 2.45 -9.84
CA LEU A 135 5.21 1.71 -8.71
C LEU A 135 3.83 2.23 -8.31
N MET A 136 3.58 3.54 -8.41
CA MET A 136 2.24 4.11 -8.23
C MET A 136 1.24 3.50 -9.21
N ALA A 137 1.59 3.43 -10.50
CA ALA A 137 0.75 2.77 -11.49
C ALA A 137 0.59 1.26 -11.21
N ALA A 138 1.67 0.59 -10.79
CA ALA A 138 1.66 -0.82 -10.46
C ALA A 138 0.78 -1.16 -9.24
N ILE A 139 0.66 -0.27 -8.25
CA ILE A 139 -0.21 -0.43 -7.06
C ILE A 139 -1.69 -0.48 -7.46
N TRP A 140 -2.11 0.25 -8.49
CA TRP A 140 -3.50 0.25 -8.94
C TRP A 140 -3.94 -1.10 -9.50
N VAL A 141 -3.03 -1.88 -10.09
CA VAL A 141 -3.35 -3.20 -10.65
C VAL A 141 -3.89 -4.18 -9.60
N PRO A 142 -3.18 -4.49 -8.49
CA PRO A 142 -3.70 -5.36 -7.45
C PRO A 142 -4.92 -4.77 -6.75
N VAL A 143 -5.02 -3.44 -6.59
CA VAL A 143 -6.23 -2.80 -6.02
C VAL A 143 -7.46 -3.09 -6.88
N ILE A 144 -7.37 -2.93 -8.21
CA ILE A 144 -8.46 -3.23 -9.13
C ILE A 144 -8.80 -4.73 -9.10
N LEU A 145 -7.81 -5.61 -9.06
CA LEU A 145 -8.04 -7.06 -9.01
C LEU A 145 -8.69 -7.51 -7.69
N ILE A 146 -8.40 -6.83 -6.58
CA ILE A 146 -9.04 -7.06 -5.28
C ILE A 146 -10.51 -6.59 -5.32
N LEU A 147 -10.78 -5.42 -5.93
CA LEU A 147 -12.15 -4.87 -6.04
C LEU A 147 -13.01 -5.61 -7.07
N HIS A 148 -12.41 -6.06 -8.17
CA HIS A 148 -13.06 -6.77 -9.27
C HIS A 148 -12.47 -8.17 -9.41
N PRO A 149 -12.83 -9.11 -8.51
CA PRO A 149 -12.38 -10.49 -8.63
C PRO A 149 -12.86 -11.06 -9.96
N LYS A 150 -11.94 -11.65 -10.73
CA LYS A 150 -12.26 -12.27 -12.01
C LYS A 150 -13.30 -13.37 -11.78
N ASN A 151 -14.48 -13.23 -12.39
CA ASN A 151 -15.62 -14.17 -12.32
C ASN A 151 -15.33 -15.58 -12.89
N GLY A 152 -14.06 -15.94 -13.10
CA GLY A 152 -13.60 -17.10 -13.87
C GLY A 152 -14.04 -18.45 -13.32
N THR A 153 -14.43 -18.56 -12.06
CA THR A 153 -14.91 -19.85 -11.51
C THR A 153 -16.37 -20.16 -11.84
N ARG A 154 -17.15 -19.23 -12.44
CA ARG A 154 -18.51 -19.55 -12.91
C ARG A 154 -18.54 -20.29 -14.25
N ARG A 155 -17.50 -20.22 -15.08
CA ARG A 155 -17.53 -20.77 -16.45
C ARG A 155 -17.06 -22.22 -16.58
N SER A 156 -16.26 -22.73 -15.65
CA SER A 156 -15.82 -24.15 -15.75
C SER A 156 -16.94 -25.15 -15.45
N PHE A 157 -17.99 -24.74 -14.71
CA PHE A 157 -19.11 -25.61 -14.36
C PHE A 157 -20.32 -25.51 -15.30
N ALA A 158 -20.34 -24.55 -16.23
CA ALA A 158 -21.40 -24.46 -17.24
C ALA A 158 -21.07 -25.27 -18.51
N LEU A 159 -19.89 -25.88 -18.58
CA LEU A 159 -19.45 -26.73 -19.69
C LEU A 159 -19.31 -28.21 -19.29
N ASP A 160 -19.56 -28.53 -18.01
CA ASP A 160 -19.53 -29.90 -17.45
C ASP A 160 -20.91 -30.34 -16.92
N SER A 161 -22.00 -29.67 -17.32
CA SER A 161 -23.39 -30.02 -16.94
C SER A 161 -24.27 -30.27 -18.16
#